data_AF-A0A4S8Z0E9-F1
#
_entry.id   AF-A0A4S8Z0E9-F1
#
_cell.length_a   1.000
_cell.length_b   1.000
_cell.length_c   1.000
_cell.angle_alpha   90.00
_cell.angle_beta   90.00
_cell.angle_gamma   90.00
#
_symmetry.space_group_name_H-M   'P 1'
#
loop_
_entity.id
_entity.type
_entity.pdbx_description
1 polymer ?
#
loop_
_entity_poly.entity_id
_entity_poly.type
_entity_poly.pdbx_seq_one_letter_code
_entity_poly.pdbx_strand_id
1 'polypeptide(L)'
;MLHLLYRPSHYLRPRYSNSIVSSLWLLGQSRYSTRAVSEEAPTHQHVTHMAEDKARDKTSEAGAHENLRAYQRDYQKEYRDRNREKIRAAQRLYGEQNKDKLKAYREQNKDKMKAYTARYHQQHKQRVAELMRQWSKNNPSRRYEYAEYRLKCSNLGLFDRYSAAKREKYNSDKQYRMASRLHTWLTQSEEARQLSWPTHQPILYDTKQSHHCSGCGHGRYIKLWWEKLDENRNPTGELSCYACFTSDWSRALPIGHENMFVNRRPRHRSPAKAPDDNIEDKTETGPSEKPDPPT
;
A
#
# COMPACT_ATOMS: atom_id res chain seq x y z
N MET A 1 0.77 49.93 32.91
CA MET A 1 -0.66 49.85 32.58
C MET A 1 -0.97 48.45 32.07
N LEU A 2 -1.85 47.74 32.77
CA LEU A 2 -2.63 46.55 32.39
C LEU A 2 -1.90 45.31 31.83
N HIS A 3 -1.58 44.40 32.76
CA HIS A 3 -1.50 42.96 32.55
C HIS A 3 -2.82 42.39 32.00
N LEU A 4 -2.79 41.54 30.97
CA LEU A 4 -3.63 40.34 30.91
C LEU A 4 -2.90 39.19 30.19
N LEU A 5 -2.51 38.21 31.00
CA LEU A 5 -2.02 36.90 30.62
C LEU A 5 -3.17 36.08 30.01
N TYR A 6 -3.07 35.69 28.74
CA TYR A 6 -3.97 34.68 28.18
C TYR A 6 -3.27 33.31 28.14
N ARG A 7 -3.54 32.50 29.16
CA ARG A 7 -3.24 31.06 29.22
C ARG A 7 -4.19 30.31 28.27
N PRO A 8 -3.71 29.46 27.35
CA PRO A 8 -4.55 28.47 26.70
C PRO A 8 -4.83 27.31 27.66
N SER A 9 -6.05 27.27 28.17
CA SER A 9 -6.60 26.17 28.96
C SER A 9 -6.85 24.94 28.07
N HIS A 10 -5.93 23.98 28.07
CA HIS A 10 -6.13 22.66 27.47
C HIS A 10 -6.96 21.76 28.40
N TYR A 11 -8.29 21.81 28.28
CA TYR A 11 -9.15 20.74 28.77
C TYR A 11 -9.45 19.74 27.64
N LEU A 12 -8.69 18.64 27.71
CA LEU A 12 -9.14 17.25 27.58
C LEU A 12 -10.52 17.03 26.94
N ARG A 13 -10.53 16.45 25.74
CA ARG A 13 -11.69 15.73 25.17
C ARG A 13 -11.94 14.45 25.96
N PRO A 14 -13.10 14.25 26.60
CA PRO A 14 -13.49 12.91 27.06
C PRO A 14 -14.02 12.11 25.87
N ARG A 15 -13.32 11.03 25.53
CA ARG A 15 -13.89 9.92 24.75
C ARG A 15 -14.83 9.17 25.69
N TYR A 16 -16.14 9.19 25.44
CA TYR A 16 -17.04 8.27 26.12
C TYR A 16 -16.92 6.88 25.47
N SER A 17 -16.37 5.96 26.26
CA SER A 17 -16.41 4.52 26.08
C SER A 17 -17.78 4.00 26.50
N ASN A 18 -18.51 3.37 25.58
CA ASN A 18 -19.68 2.56 25.91
C ASN A 18 -19.20 1.25 26.52
N SER A 19 -19.44 1.01 27.82
CA SER A 19 -19.44 -0.35 28.41
C SER A 19 -19.74 -0.33 29.91
N ILE A 20 -20.91 -0.91 30.26
CA ILE A 20 -21.14 -1.88 31.37
C ILE A 20 -21.68 -1.36 32.73
N VAL A 21 -22.86 -1.93 33.07
CA VAL A 21 -23.43 -2.29 34.41
C VAL A 21 -24.14 -1.19 35.22
N SER A 22 -25.48 -1.17 35.27
CA SER A 22 -26.39 -1.97 36.14
C SER A 22 -26.07 -1.89 37.63
N SER A 23 -26.75 -1.02 38.39
CA SER A 23 -27.16 -1.32 39.78
C SER A 23 -28.04 -0.23 40.41
N LEU A 24 -29.08 -0.70 41.10
CA LEU A 24 -29.69 -0.13 42.31
C LEU A 24 -30.39 1.24 42.21
N TRP A 25 -31.72 1.19 42.16
CA TRP A 25 -32.56 2.16 42.86
C TRP A 25 -33.41 1.41 43.87
N LEU A 26 -33.08 1.57 45.15
CA LEU A 26 -33.94 1.24 46.28
C LEU A 26 -33.90 2.42 47.27
N LEU A 27 -35.12 2.83 47.64
CA LEU A 27 -35.52 3.61 48.81
C LEU A 27 -35.35 5.14 48.77
N GLY A 28 -36.49 5.84 48.94
CA GLY A 28 -36.53 7.29 49.17
C GLY A 28 -37.95 7.86 49.16
N GLN A 29 -38.66 7.68 50.27
CA GLN A 29 -40.04 8.08 50.60
C GLN A 29 -40.42 9.52 50.18
N SER A 30 -41.58 9.68 49.55
CA SER A 30 -42.81 10.32 50.09
C SER A 30 -42.61 11.64 50.83
N ARG A 31 -43.08 12.75 50.22
CA ARG A 31 -43.93 13.77 50.87
C ARG A 31 -44.76 14.50 49.79
N TYR A 32 -46.00 14.10 49.57
CA TYR A 32 -47.03 15.04 49.15
C TYR A 32 -48.28 14.87 50.02
N SER A 33 -48.64 16.00 50.61
CA SER A 33 -49.74 16.23 51.53
C SER A 33 -51.08 15.95 50.85
N THR A 34 -51.93 15.17 51.51
CA THR A 34 -53.33 14.96 51.13
C THR A 34 -54.09 16.29 51.18
N ARG A 35 -54.55 16.75 50.02
CA ARG A 35 -55.70 17.67 49.92
C ARG A 35 -56.73 16.95 49.05
N ALA A 36 -57.78 16.46 49.70
CA ALA A 36 -58.88 15.77 49.04
C ALA A 36 -59.67 16.78 48.19
N VAL A 37 -59.49 16.71 46.88
CA VAL A 37 -60.44 17.20 45.88
C VAL A 37 -60.75 15.99 45.02
N SER A 38 -62.03 15.66 44.89
CA SER A 38 -62.54 14.56 44.09
C SER A 38 -62.16 14.79 42.63
N GLU A 39 -61.17 14.08 42.13
CA GLU A 39 -60.82 14.03 40.70
C GLU A 39 -61.10 12.61 40.19
N GLU A 40 -62.07 12.51 39.29
CA GLU A 40 -62.37 11.28 38.55
C GLU A 40 -61.13 10.84 37.77
N ALA A 41 -60.78 9.55 37.87
CA ALA A 41 -59.62 8.99 37.20
C ALA A 41 -59.75 9.18 35.67
N PRO A 42 -58.75 9.76 34.99
CA PRO A 42 -58.85 10.06 33.57
C PRO A 42 -58.99 8.76 32.77
N THR A 43 -60.00 8.72 31.89
CA THR A 43 -60.31 7.57 31.06
C THR A 43 -59.15 7.21 30.13
N HIS A 44 -59.03 5.93 29.74
CA HIS A 44 -57.96 5.43 28.86
C HIS A 44 -57.80 6.25 27.55
N GLN A 45 -58.90 6.81 27.05
CA GLN A 45 -58.92 7.70 25.86
C GLN A 45 -58.26 9.06 26.11
N HIS A 46 -58.31 9.59 27.33
CA HIS A 46 -57.68 10.87 27.69
C HIS A 46 -56.15 10.72 27.81
N VAL A 47 -55.69 9.58 28.32
CA VAL A 47 -54.25 9.25 28.42
C VAL A 47 -53.62 9.04 27.04
N THR A 48 -54.34 8.41 26.10
CA THR A 48 -53.85 8.23 24.72
C THR A 48 -53.75 9.56 23.97
N HIS A 49 -54.72 10.47 24.15
CA HIS A 49 -54.68 11.79 23.51
C HIS A 49 -53.51 12.65 24.01
N MET A 50 -53.24 12.65 25.33
CA MET A 50 -52.08 13.34 25.90
C MET A 50 -50.74 12.76 25.44
N ALA A 51 -50.67 11.45 25.19
CA ALA A 51 -49.47 10.80 24.65
C ALA A 51 -49.22 11.17 23.18
N GLU A 52 -50.28 11.27 22.38
CA GLU A 52 -50.23 11.68 20.98
C GLU A 52 -49.87 13.17 20.81
N ASP A 53 -50.43 14.04 21.64
CA ASP A 53 -50.10 15.47 21.65
C ASP A 53 -48.63 15.69 22.06
N LYS A 54 -48.15 14.96 23.08
CA LYS A 54 -46.73 14.99 23.48
C LYS A 54 -45.78 14.38 22.44
N ALA A 55 -46.26 13.46 21.60
CA ALA A 55 -45.50 12.94 20.47
C ALA A 55 -45.46 13.94 19.30
N ARG A 56 -46.53 14.70 19.09
CA ARG A 56 -46.62 15.76 18.08
C ARG A 56 -45.77 16.99 18.43
N ASP A 57 -45.70 17.36 19.70
CA ASP A 57 -44.81 18.43 20.17
C ASP A 57 -43.33 18.03 20.06
N LYS A 58 -42.98 16.77 20.32
CA LYS A 58 -41.60 16.28 20.13
C LYS A 58 -41.17 16.25 18.67
N THR A 59 -42.08 15.95 17.74
CA THR A 59 -41.76 15.95 16.31
C THR A 59 -41.65 17.36 15.74
N SER A 60 -42.44 18.31 16.25
CA SER A 60 -42.31 19.74 15.89
C SER A 60 -41.03 20.37 16.45
N GLU A 61 -40.65 20.06 17.68
CA GLU A 61 -39.37 20.46 18.29
C GLU A 61 -38.16 19.84 17.56
N ALA A 62 -38.26 18.57 17.15
CA ALA A 62 -37.20 17.91 16.37
C ALA A 62 -37.02 18.57 14.99
N GLY A 63 -38.11 18.97 14.33
CA GLY A 63 -38.07 19.72 13.06
C GLY A 63 -37.43 21.11 13.21
N ALA A 64 -37.77 21.84 14.28
CA ALA A 64 -37.17 23.14 14.56
C ALA A 64 -35.65 23.05 14.83
N HIS A 65 -35.22 22.00 15.53
CA HIS A 65 -33.81 21.76 15.82
C HIS A 65 -33.00 21.34 14.58
N GLU A 66 -33.58 20.59 13.64
CA GLU A 66 -32.91 20.26 12.37
C GLU A 66 -32.77 21.49 11.46
N ASN A 67 -33.78 22.37 11.43
CA ASN A 67 -33.70 23.63 10.68
C ASN A 67 -32.61 24.56 11.23
N LEU A 68 -32.44 24.64 12.56
CA LEU A 68 -31.35 25.39 13.18
C LEU A 68 -29.97 24.81 12.84
N ARG A 69 -29.83 23.49 12.81
CA ARG A 69 -28.59 22.81 12.39
C ARG A 69 -28.29 23.03 10.92
N ALA A 70 -29.30 23.02 10.05
CA ALA A 70 -29.16 23.33 8.64
C ALA A 70 -28.63 24.76 8.44
N TYR A 71 -29.25 25.74 9.10
CA TYR A 71 -28.78 27.13 9.08
C TYR A 71 -27.32 27.27 9.55
N GLN A 72 -26.94 26.59 10.64
CA GLN A 72 -25.55 26.60 11.12
C GLN A 72 -24.57 25.97 10.13
N ARG A 73 -24.95 24.89 9.42
CA ARG A 73 -24.13 24.27 8.37
C ARG A 73 -23.92 25.21 7.20
N ASP A 74 -24.99 25.85 6.73
CA ASP A 74 -24.94 26.74 5.56
C ASP A 74 -24.13 28.00 5.88
N TYR A 75 -24.33 28.59 7.05
CA TYR A 75 -23.52 29.70 7.53
C TYR A 75 -22.02 29.35 7.63
N GLN A 76 -21.69 28.19 8.21
CA GLN A 76 -20.31 27.73 8.31
C GLN A 76 -19.69 27.47 6.93
N LYS A 77 -20.48 26.94 5.98
CA LYS A 77 -20.04 26.71 4.61
C LYS A 77 -19.72 28.02 3.90
N GLU A 78 -20.62 29.00 3.93
CA GLU A 78 -20.39 30.32 3.35
C GLU A 78 -19.19 31.04 3.98
N TYR A 79 -19.01 30.91 5.30
CA TYR A 79 -17.84 31.45 5.99
C TYR A 79 -16.53 30.80 5.51
N ARG A 80 -16.50 29.47 5.36
CA ARG A 80 -15.34 28.73 4.84
C ARG A 80 -15.07 29.06 3.38
N ASP A 81 -16.11 29.21 2.57
CA ASP A 81 -15.99 29.53 1.14
C ASP A 81 -15.42 30.94 0.96
N ARG A 82 -15.94 31.94 1.70
CA ARG A 82 -15.41 33.32 1.67
C ARG A 82 -13.98 33.44 2.22
N ASN A 83 -13.60 32.62 3.19
CA ASN A 83 -12.27 32.65 3.80
C ASN A 83 -11.32 31.56 3.29
N ARG A 84 -11.69 30.86 2.21
CA ARG A 84 -10.99 29.65 1.72
C ARG A 84 -9.51 29.88 1.49
N GLU A 85 -9.17 30.96 0.80
CA GLU A 85 -7.78 31.28 0.48
C GLU A 85 -6.97 31.70 1.72
N LYS A 86 -7.58 32.43 2.67
CA LYS A 86 -6.95 32.79 3.94
C LYS A 86 -6.68 31.54 4.79
N ILE A 87 -7.63 30.61 4.86
CA ILE A 87 -7.48 29.34 5.59
C ILE A 87 -6.37 28.50 4.94
N ARG A 88 -6.35 28.39 3.61
CA ARG A 88 -5.30 27.66 2.89
C ARG A 88 -3.92 28.29 3.05
N ALA A 89 -3.82 29.62 3.02
CA ALA A 89 -2.56 30.33 3.25
C ALA A 89 -2.04 30.09 4.67
N ALA A 90 -2.91 30.18 5.68
CA ALA A 90 -2.55 29.88 7.07
C ALA A 90 -2.11 28.42 7.26
N GLN A 91 -2.82 27.46 6.63
CA GLN A 91 -2.46 26.04 6.64
C GLN A 91 -1.10 25.78 5.97
N ARG A 92 -0.81 26.44 4.85
CA ARG A 92 0.48 26.33 4.16
C ARG A 92 1.62 26.85 5.03
N LEU A 93 1.47 28.06 5.58
CA LEU A 93 2.46 28.66 6.49
C LEU A 93 2.73 27.76 7.70
N TYR A 94 1.66 27.24 8.31
CA TYR A 94 1.77 26.31 9.43
C TYR A 94 2.47 24.99 9.03
N GLY A 95 2.17 24.47 7.84
CA GLY A 95 2.81 23.28 7.30
C GLY A 95 4.31 23.48 7.03
N GLU A 96 4.71 24.63 6.49
CA GLU A 96 6.11 24.99 6.24
C GLU A 96 6.89 25.15 7.54
N GLN A 97 6.36 25.93 8.50
CA GLN A 97 7.01 26.15 9.79
C GLN A 97 7.18 24.88 10.62
N ASN A 98 6.29 23.89 10.44
CA ASN A 98 6.33 22.63 11.19
C ASN A 98 6.87 21.45 10.36
N LYS A 99 7.34 21.69 9.12
CA LYS A 99 7.81 20.65 8.21
C LYS A 99 8.95 19.84 8.82
N ASP A 100 9.95 20.51 9.36
CA ASP A 100 11.13 19.88 9.93
C ASP A 100 10.82 19.20 11.27
N LYS A 101 9.93 19.79 12.08
CA LYS A 101 9.44 19.18 13.32
C LYS A 101 8.69 17.88 13.05
N LEU A 102 7.83 17.85 12.02
CA LEU A 102 7.11 16.65 11.63
C LEU A 102 8.05 15.58 11.07
N LYS A 103 9.06 15.97 10.30
CA LYS A 103 10.09 15.06 9.79
C LYS A 103 10.90 14.44 10.94
N ALA A 104 11.38 15.27 11.87
CA ALA A 104 12.09 14.82 13.07
C ALA A 104 11.24 13.87 13.92
N TYR A 105 9.96 14.21 14.14
CA TYR A 105 9.03 13.36 14.86
C TYR A 105 8.81 12.00 14.17
N ARG A 106 8.67 11.98 12.84
CA ARG A 106 8.53 10.74 12.07
C ARG A 106 9.79 9.88 12.16
N GLU A 107 10.97 10.48 12.06
CA GLU A 107 12.24 9.74 12.12
C GLU A 107 12.46 9.15 13.52
N GLN A 108 12.26 9.92 14.59
CA GLN A 108 12.36 9.44 15.97
C GLN A 108 11.39 8.29 16.30
N ASN A 109 10.23 8.26 15.64
CA ASN A 109 9.22 7.23 15.87
C ASN A 109 9.21 6.13 14.80
N LYS A 110 10.10 6.19 13.80
CA LYS A 110 10.16 5.24 12.68
C LYS A 110 10.36 3.81 13.15
N ASP A 111 11.32 3.61 14.05
CA ASP A 111 11.64 2.27 14.55
C ASP A 111 10.60 1.77 15.53
N LYS A 112 9.96 2.67 16.31
CA LYS A 112 8.82 2.32 17.16
C LYS A 112 7.63 1.84 16.34
N MET A 113 7.32 2.52 15.24
CA MET A 113 6.26 2.11 14.31
C MET A 113 6.58 0.79 13.63
N LYS A 114 7.81 0.61 13.14
CA LYS A 114 8.26 -0.67 12.58
C LYS A 114 8.15 -1.81 13.60
N ALA A 115 8.60 -1.58 14.83
CA ALA A 115 8.53 -2.56 15.91
C ALA A 115 7.08 -2.92 16.27
N TYR A 116 6.20 -1.91 16.35
CA TYR A 116 4.76 -2.13 16.57
C TYR A 116 4.15 -2.96 15.45
N THR A 117 4.39 -2.57 14.19
CA THR A 117 3.89 -3.31 13.02
C THR A 117 4.41 -4.73 12.98
N ALA A 118 5.70 -4.95 13.27
CA ALA A 118 6.29 -6.28 13.34
C ALA A 118 5.63 -7.13 14.44
N ARG A 119 5.45 -6.60 15.65
CA ARG A 119 4.78 -7.29 16.76
C ARG A 119 3.33 -7.61 16.41
N TYR A 120 2.59 -6.67 15.83
CA TYR A 120 1.22 -6.87 15.37
C TYR A 120 1.16 -8.01 14.33
N HIS A 121 2.02 -7.99 13.32
CA HIS A 121 2.09 -9.08 12.34
C HIS A 121 2.47 -10.43 12.96
N GLN A 122 3.39 -10.46 13.92
CA GLN A 122 3.76 -11.69 14.61
C GLN A 122 2.61 -12.26 15.45
N GLN A 123 1.96 -11.42 16.27
CA GLN A 123 0.83 -11.83 17.13
C GLN A 123 -0.37 -12.28 16.30
N HIS A 124 -0.63 -11.63 15.16
CA HIS A 124 -1.77 -11.97 14.30
C HIS A 124 -1.43 -12.95 13.18
N LYS A 125 -0.17 -13.41 13.07
CA LYS A 125 0.28 -14.34 12.02
C LYS A 125 -0.58 -15.60 11.98
N GLN A 126 -0.80 -16.21 13.14
CA GLN A 126 -1.59 -17.43 13.26
C GLN A 126 -3.07 -17.20 12.97
N ARG A 127 -3.64 -16.07 13.45
CA ARG A 127 -5.03 -15.70 13.17
C ARG A 127 -5.28 -15.46 11.68
N VAL A 128 -4.37 -14.77 11.00
CA VAL A 128 -4.44 -14.55 9.55
C VAL A 128 -4.28 -15.87 8.80
N ALA A 129 -3.33 -16.71 9.20
CA ALA A 129 -3.17 -18.05 8.61
C ALA A 129 -4.43 -18.89 8.78
N GLU A 130 -5.09 -18.84 9.94
CA GLU A 130 -6.32 -19.58 10.19
C GLU A 130 -7.50 -19.03 9.39
N LEU A 131 -7.65 -17.70 9.32
CA LEU A 131 -8.63 -17.06 8.43
C LEU A 131 -8.42 -17.49 6.98
N MET A 132 -7.17 -17.56 6.51
CA MET A 132 -6.86 -18.04 5.16
C MET A 132 -7.21 -19.52 4.98
N ARG A 133 -6.96 -20.39 5.98
CA ARG A 133 -7.38 -21.80 5.95
C ARG A 133 -8.90 -21.95 5.92
N GLN A 134 -9.61 -21.22 6.76
CA GLN A 134 -11.08 -21.21 6.78
C GLN A 134 -11.65 -20.70 5.46
N TRP A 135 -11.09 -19.61 4.93
CA TRP A 135 -11.45 -19.09 3.62
C TRP A 135 -11.20 -20.12 2.53
N SER A 136 -10.06 -20.83 2.52
CA SER A 136 -9.80 -21.90 1.57
C SER A 136 -10.75 -23.10 1.70
N LYS A 137 -11.10 -23.51 2.93
CA LYS A 137 -12.08 -24.58 3.19
C LYS A 137 -13.48 -24.21 2.68
N ASN A 138 -13.87 -22.95 2.89
CA ASN A 138 -15.19 -22.44 2.50
C ASN A 138 -15.27 -22.04 1.02
N ASN A 139 -14.14 -21.89 0.33
CA ASN A 139 -14.07 -21.51 -1.09
C ASN A 139 -13.25 -22.54 -1.90
N PRO A 140 -13.64 -23.84 -1.90
CA PRO A 140 -12.89 -24.87 -2.63
C PRO A 140 -12.96 -24.64 -4.15
N SER A 141 -14.10 -24.13 -4.66
CA SER A 141 -14.31 -23.83 -6.08
C SER A 141 -13.29 -22.82 -6.61
N ARG A 142 -12.87 -21.84 -5.79
CA ARG A 142 -11.95 -20.78 -6.21
C ARG A 142 -10.59 -21.28 -6.67
N ARG A 143 -10.11 -22.39 -6.08
CA ARG A 143 -8.88 -23.05 -6.53
C ARG A 143 -9.08 -23.68 -7.91
N TYR A 144 -10.22 -24.30 -8.14
CA TYR A 144 -10.58 -24.90 -9.42
C TYR A 144 -10.85 -23.84 -10.49
N GLU A 145 -11.57 -22.77 -10.18
CA GLU A 145 -11.78 -21.61 -11.07
C GLU A 145 -10.45 -21.01 -11.51
N TYR A 146 -9.49 -20.85 -10.60
CA TYR A 146 -8.16 -20.34 -10.97
C TYR A 146 -7.37 -21.33 -11.83
N ALA A 147 -7.46 -22.63 -11.53
CA ALA A 147 -6.83 -23.68 -12.33
C ALA A 147 -7.46 -23.77 -13.74
N GLU A 148 -8.78 -23.69 -13.83
CA GLU A 148 -9.55 -23.68 -15.07
C GLU A 148 -9.26 -22.42 -15.88
N TYR A 149 -9.21 -21.23 -15.26
CA TYR A 149 -8.75 -20.01 -15.92
C TYR A 149 -7.34 -20.17 -16.49
N ARG A 150 -6.43 -20.77 -15.72
CA ARG A 150 -5.05 -21.01 -16.14
C ARG A 150 -5.00 -21.98 -17.33
N LEU A 151 -5.78 -23.07 -17.27
CA LEU A 151 -5.93 -24.04 -18.35
C LEU A 151 -6.53 -23.39 -19.60
N LYS A 152 -7.60 -22.60 -19.45
CA LYS A 152 -8.21 -21.83 -20.55
C LYS A 152 -7.19 -20.89 -21.19
N CYS A 153 -6.40 -20.18 -20.39
CA CYS A 153 -5.35 -19.31 -20.91
C CYS A 153 -4.24 -20.10 -21.63
N SER A 154 -3.91 -21.29 -21.14
CA SER A 154 -2.95 -22.21 -21.79
C SER A 154 -3.51 -22.77 -23.10
N ASN A 155 -4.76 -23.21 -23.12
CA ASN A 155 -5.44 -23.76 -24.30
C ASN A 155 -5.63 -22.69 -25.38
N LEU A 156 -5.90 -21.44 -24.97
CA LEU A 156 -5.90 -20.29 -25.86
C LEU A 156 -4.48 -19.86 -26.29
N GLY A 157 -3.43 -20.53 -25.82
CA GLY A 157 -2.04 -20.21 -26.09
C GLY A 157 -1.66 -18.78 -25.71
N LEU A 158 -2.35 -18.16 -24.74
CA LEU A 158 -2.13 -16.75 -24.39
C LEU A 158 -0.72 -16.54 -23.85
N PHE A 159 -0.24 -17.47 -23.02
CA PHE A 159 1.12 -17.43 -22.49
C PHE A 159 2.17 -17.66 -23.57
N ASP A 160 1.91 -18.57 -24.50
CA ASP A 160 2.84 -18.86 -25.60
C ASP A 160 2.91 -17.72 -26.59
N ARG A 161 1.76 -17.13 -26.96
CA ARG A 161 1.69 -15.93 -27.81
C ARG A 161 2.38 -14.74 -27.17
N TYR A 162 2.12 -14.47 -25.89
CA TYR A 162 2.80 -13.42 -25.15
C TYR A 162 4.32 -13.65 -25.11
N SER A 163 4.75 -14.87 -24.83
CA SER A 163 6.17 -15.23 -24.76
C SER A 163 6.84 -15.20 -26.13
N ALA A 164 6.14 -15.60 -27.19
CA ALA A 164 6.60 -15.51 -28.57
C ALA A 164 6.76 -14.05 -29.00
N ALA A 165 5.75 -13.20 -28.80
CA ALA A 165 5.84 -11.77 -29.10
C ALA A 165 6.97 -11.08 -28.31
N LYS A 166 7.16 -11.47 -27.03
CA LYS A 166 8.28 -10.96 -26.22
C LYS A 166 9.64 -11.42 -26.75
N ARG A 167 9.76 -12.68 -27.21
CA ARG A 167 10.98 -13.23 -27.83
C ARG A 167 11.26 -12.56 -29.18
N GLU A 168 10.25 -12.39 -30.00
CA GLU A 168 10.33 -11.70 -31.28
C GLU A 168 10.83 -10.28 -31.09
N LYS A 169 10.21 -9.50 -30.19
CA LYS A 169 10.67 -8.15 -29.82
C LYS A 169 12.12 -8.15 -29.33
N TYR A 170 12.52 -9.14 -28.53
CA TYR A 170 13.92 -9.27 -28.08
C TYR A 170 14.89 -9.57 -29.21
N ASN A 171 14.45 -10.27 -30.26
CA ASN A 171 15.28 -10.64 -31.38
C ASN A 171 15.37 -9.53 -32.43
N SER A 172 14.26 -8.86 -32.72
CA SER A 172 14.16 -7.80 -33.73
C SER A 172 14.67 -6.44 -33.24
N ASP A 173 14.37 -6.05 -32.00
CA ASP A 173 14.73 -4.75 -31.44
C ASP A 173 16.03 -4.84 -30.63
N LYS A 174 17.13 -4.38 -31.26
CA LYS A 174 18.46 -4.33 -30.65
C LYS A 174 18.48 -3.45 -29.39
N GLN A 175 17.80 -2.30 -29.38
CA GLN A 175 17.79 -1.39 -28.24
C GLN A 175 17.04 -2.01 -27.06
N TYR A 176 15.85 -2.58 -27.30
CA TYR A 176 15.09 -3.28 -26.27
C TYR A 176 15.88 -4.45 -25.66
N ARG A 177 16.60 -5.20 -26.49
CA ARG A 177 17.48 -6.27 -26.04
C ARG A 177 18.59 -5.78 -25.12
N MET A 178 19.28 -4.71 -25.53
CA MET A 178 20.38 -4.13 -24.75
C MET A 178 19.86 -3.53 -23.44
N ALA A 179 18.75 -2.78 -23.48
CA ALA A 179 18.07 -2.27 -22.31
C ALA A 179 17.60 -3.40 -21.37
N SER A 180 17.08 -4.51 -21.89
CA SER A 180 16.68 -5.64 -21.03
C SER A 180 17.88 -6.28 -20.31
N ARG A 181 19.05 -6.34 -20.96
CA ARG A 181 20.29 -6.85 -20.37
C ARG A 181 20.84 -5.93 -19.30
N LEU A 182 20.88 -4.62 -19.59
CA LEU A 182 21.29 -3.60 -18.64
C LEU A 182 20.44 -3.62 -17.37
N HIS A 183 19.11 -3.69 -17.52
CA HIS A 183 18.20 -3.79 -16.39
C HIS A 183 18.51 -5.02 -15.53
N THR A 184 18.67 -6.18 -16.17
CA THR A 184 18.96 -7.44 -15.47
C THR A 184 20.26 -7.34 -14.67
N TRP A 185 21.32 -6.82 -15.29
CA TRP A 185 22.62 -6.65 -14.65
C TRP A 185 22.55 -5.72 -13.44
N LEU A 186 21.93 -4.55 -13.59
CA LEU A 186 21.74 -3.58 -12.50
C LEU A 186 20.91 -4.12 -11.35
N THR A 187 19.94 -5.00 -11.62
CA THR A 187 19.13 -5.62 -10.56
C THR A 187 19.82 -6.76 -9.83
N GLN A 188 20.88 -7.35 -10.42
CA GLN A 188 21.55 -8.53 -9.89
C GLN A 188 22.92 -8.22 -9.26
N SER A 189 23.64 -7.23 -9.80
CA SER A 189 24.98 -6.85 -9.34
C SER A 189 24.94 -5.51 -8.63
N GLU A 190 25.58 -5.44 -7.47
CA GLU A 190 25.77 -4.19 -6.74
C GLU A 190 26.90 -3.36 -7.33
N GLU A 191 27.95 -4.02 -7.78
CA GLU A 191 29.11 -3.42 -8.43
C GLU A 191 28.68 -2.63 -9.67
N ALA A 192 27.76 -3.18 -10.47
CA ALA A 192 27.18 -2.53 -11.62
C ALA A 192 26.53 -1.17 -11.29
N ARG A 193 25.92 -1.04 -10.11
CA ARG A 193 25.25 0.19 -9.68
C ARG A 193 26.24 1.26 -9.24
N GLN A 194 27.43 0.86 -8.78
CA GLN A 194 28.48 1.77 -8.29
C GLN A 194 29.42 2.27 -9.40
N LEU A 195 29.23 1.82 -10.64
CA LEU A 195 30.02 2.30 -11.79
C LEU A 195 29.83 3.78 -12.07
N SER A 196 30.79 4.39 -12.75
CA SER A 196 30.67 5.79 -13.20
C SER A 196 29.72 5.91 -14.38
N TRP A 197 28.60 6.61 -14.18
CA TRP A 197 27.62 6.87 -15.24
C TRP A 197 27.74 8.30 -15.79
N PRO A 198 27.51 8.52 -17.09
CA PRO A 198 27.70 9.84 -17.69
C PRO A 198 26.62 10.86 -17.30
N THR A 199 25.35 10.43 -17.24
CA THR A 199 24.20 11.34 -17.12
C THR A 199 23.29 11.05 -15.95
N HIS A 200 23.19 9.80 -15.49
CA HIS A 200 22.30 9.40 -14.41
C HIS A 200 22.92 8.31 -13.57
N GLN A 201 22.68 8.32 -12.27
CA GLN A 201 23.05 7.22 -11.38
C GLN A 201 21.86 6.30 -11.07
N PRO A 202 22.05 4.97 -11.06
CA PRO A 202 20.98 4.03 -10.77
C PRO A 202 20.69 3.93 -9.27
N ILE A 203 19.42 4.01 -8.90
CA ILE A 203 18.93 3.81 -7.53
C ILE A 203 18.01 2.59 -7.52
N LEU A 204 18.41 1.53 -6.81
CA LEU A 204 17.61 0.32 -6.63
C LEU A 204 17.13 0.22 -5.18
N TYR A 205 15.82 0.29 -4.98
CA TYR A 205 15.19 0.13 -3.68
C TYR A 205 14.82 -1.34 -3.39
N ASP A 206 14.86 -1.73 -2.11
CA ASP A 206 14.39 -3.05 -1.64
C ASP A 206 12.90 -3.27 -1.95
N THR A 207 12.10 -2.25 -1.66
CA THR A 207 10.67 -2.18 -1.97
C THR A 207 10.42 -1.20 -3.11
N LYS A 208 9.37 -1.42 -3.90
CA LYS A 208 8.98 -0.45 -4.94
C LYS A 208 8.71 0.90 -4.28
N GLN A 209 9.13 1.98 -4.93
CA GLN A 209 8.89 3.35 -4.49
C GLN A 209 8.11 4.11 -5.57
N SER A 210 7.29 5.06 -5.11
CA SER A 210 6.46 5.90 -5.97
C SER A 210 7.14 7.24 -6.22
N HIS A 211 7.58 7.49 -7.45
CA HIS A 211 8.14 8.78 -7.86
C HIS A 211 7.54 9.25 -9.19
N HIS A 212 7.69 10.54 -9.49
CA HIS A 212 7.37 11.11 -10.79
C HIS A 212 8.61 11.09 -11.69
N CYS A 213 8.43 10.61 -12.92
CA CYS A 213 9.49 10.62 -13.92
C CYS A 213 9.63 12.02 -14.55
N SER A 214 10.81 12.64 -14.47
CA SER A 214 11.10 13.93 -15.12
C SER A 214 10.98 13.87 -16.64
N GLY A 215 11.35 12.74 -17.26
CA GLY A 215 11.33 12.58 -18.72
C GLY A 215 9.94 12.35 -19.34
N CYS A 216 9.02 11.66 -18.65
CA CYS A 216 7.67 11.40 -19.19
C CYS A 216 6.52 11.95 -18.33
N GLY A 217 6.78 12.61 -17.21
CA GLY A 217 5.77 13.16 -16.28
C GLY A 217 4.99 12.13 -15.46
N HIS A 218 5.01 10.86 -15.86
CA HIS A 218 4.18 9.82 -15.23
C HIS A 218 4.73 9.40 -13.86
N GLY A 219 3.81 9.32 -12.89
CA GLY A 219 4.07 8.65 -11.61
C GLY A 219 4.17 7.14 -11.81
N ARG A 220 5.24 6.51 -11.29
CA ARG A 220 5.44 5.06 -11.39
C ARG A 220 5.72 4.46 -10.04
N TYR A 221 5.37 3.18 -9.86
CA TYR A 221 5.68 2.40 -8.66
C TYR A 221 6.66 1.27 -9.04
N ILE A 222 7.95 1.59 -9.04
CA ILE A 222 9.03 0.70 -9.49
C ILE A 222 10.21 0.68 -8.51
N LYS A 223 11.07 -0.34 -8.61
CA LYS A 223 12.24 -0.50 -7.73
C LYS A 223 13.48 0.24 -8.25
N LEU A 224 13.68 0.23 -9.56
CA LEU A 224 14.85 0.83 -10.22
C LEU A 224 14.48 2.20 -10.78
N TRP A 225 15.12 3.23 -10.25
CA TRP A 225 15.03 4.61 -10.69
C TRP A 225 16.39 5.11 -11.13
N TRP A 226 16.40 6.19 -11.91
CA TRP A 226 17.62 6.85 -12.37
C TRP A 226 17.61 8.29 -11.90
N GLU A 227 18.56 8.67 -11.08
CA GLU A 227 18.72 10.07 -10.65
C GLU A 227 19.66 10.79 -11.59
N LYS A 228 19.23 11.94 -12.10
CA LYS A 228 19.99 12.73 -13.06
C LYS A 228 21.17 13.41 -12.37
N LEU A 229 22.29 13.48 -13.10
CA LEU A 229 23.52 14.13 -12.68
C LEU A 229 23.66 15.49 -13.39
N ASP A 230 24.23 16.47 -12.71
CA ASP A 230 24.63 17.75 -13.30
C ASP A 230 25.98 17.64 -14.05
N GLU A 231 26.47 18.75 -14.60
CA GLU A 231 27.76 18.81 -15.32
C GLU A 231 28.96 18.41 -14.45
N ASN A 232 28.87 18.65 -13.14
CA ASN A 232 29.86 18.29 -12.14
C ASN A 232 29.65 16.87 -11.60
N ARG A 233 28.72 16.10 -12.17
CA ARG A 233 28.30 14.76 -11.75
C ARG A 233 27.69 14.68 -10.34
N ASN A 234 27.10 15.78 -9.86
CA ASN A 234 26.33 15.78 -8.62
C ASN A 234 24.87 15.40 -8.89
N PRO A 235 24.23 14.64 -7.99
CA PRO A 235 22.82 14.30 -8.11
C PRO A 235 21.92 15.53 -7.99
N THR A 236 21.02 15.72 -8.95
CA THR A 236 20.10 16.87 -8.99
C THR A 236 18.81 16.65 -8.21
N GLY A 237 18.53 15.42 -7.79
CA GLY A 237 17.23 15.02 -7.22
C GLY A 237 16.13 14.75 -8.26
N GLU A 238 16.39 14.99 -9.56
CA GLU A 238 15.45 14.66 -10.62
C GLU A 238 15.50 13.17 -10.97
N LEU A 239 14.36 12.49 -10.83
CA LEU A 239 14.25 11.05 -11.07
C LEU A 239 13.62 10.74 -12.44
N SER A 240 14.26 9.84 -13.17
CA SER A 240 13.84 9.30 -14.46
C SER A 240 13.47 7.83 -14.33
N CYS A 241 12.44 7.40 -15.06
CA CYS A 241 12.10 5.98 -15.14
C CYS A 241 13.06 5.24 -16.08
N TYR A 242 13.17 3.91 -15.89
CA TYR A 242 14.07 3.08 -16.70
C TYR A 242 13.90 3.26 -18.21
N ALA A 243 12.65 3.28 -18.69
CA ALA A 243 12.35 3.43 -20.11
C ALA A 243 12.77 4.78 -20.67
N CYS A 244 12.60 5.87 -19.91
CA CYS A 244 13.04 7.21 -20.33
C CYS A 244 14.56 7.30 -20.36
N PHE A 245 15.24 6.74 -19.36
CA PHE A 245 16.70 6.71 -19.34
C PHE A 245 17.27 5.95 -20.55
N THR A 246 16.74 4.76 -20.86
CA THR A 246 17.24 3.96 -21.98
C THR A 246 16.73 4.41 -23.35
N SER A 247 15.96 5.50 -23.43
CA SER A 247 15.46 6.00 -24.72
C SER A 247 16.59 6.57 -25.59
N ASP A 248 17.57 7.23 -24.97
CA ASP A 248 18.82 7.63 -25.60
C ASP A 248 19.93 6.66 -25.21
N TRP A 249 20.08 5.59 -25.99
CA TRP A 249 21.05 4.53 -25.70
C TRP A 249 22.50 5.03 -25.69
N SER A 250 22.81 6.09 -26.45
CA SER A 250 24.18 6.63 -26.54
C SER A 250 24.69 7.18 -25.20
N ARG A 251 23.78 7.60 -24.32
CA ARG A 251 24.06 8.17 -23.00
C ARG A 251 23.80 7.20 -21.84
N ALA A 252 23.32 6.00 -22.16
CA ALA A 252 22.80 5.03 -21.19
C ALA A 252 23.84 3.96 -20.76
N LEU A 253 25.11 4.13 -21.11
CA LEU A 253 26.19 3.18 -20.83
C LEU A 253 27.13 3.72 -19.75
N PRO A 254 27.63 2.87 -18.84
CA PRO A 254 28.65 3.27 -17.89
C PRO A 254 29.98 3.51 -18.61
N ILE A 255 30.73 4.50 -18.12
CA ILE A 255 32.03 4.88 -18.69
C ILE A 255 32.99 3.68 -18.59
N GLY A 256 33.67 3.37 -19.69
CA GLY A 256 34.61 2.23 -19.77
C GLY A 256 33.97 0.85 -19.95
N HIS A 257 32.63 0.75 -20.01
CA HIS A 257 31.89 -0.52 -20.11
C HIS A 257 30.98 -0.57 -21.35
N GLU A 258 31.27 0.26 -22.35
CA GLU A 258 30.46 0.47 -23.55
C GLU A 258 30.24 -0.82 -24.36
N ASN A 259 31.23 -1.72 -24.35
CA ASN A 259 31.21 -2.96 -25.13
C ASN A 259 30.46 -4.14 -24.47
N MET A 260 30.09 -4.05 -23.18
CA MET A 260 29.48 -5.17 -22.44
C MET A 260 28.09 -5.60 -22.95
N PHE A 261 27.40 -4.73 -23.67
CA PHE A 261 26.02 -4.97 -24.11
C PHE A 261 25.90 -5.27 -25.60
N VAL A 262 26.97 -5.00 -26.37
CA VAL A 262 27.03 -5.16 -27.82
C VAL A 262 27.26 -6.63 -28.18
N ASN A 263 28.17 -7.33 -27.50
CA ASN A 263 28.62 -8.67 -27.88
C ASN A 263 28.49 -9.68 -26.73
N ARG A 264 27.41 -10.47 -26.78
CA ARG A 264 27.03 -11.59 -25.87
C ARG A 264 26.83 -11.22 -24.39
N ARG A 265 25.93 -11.98 -23.74
CA ARG A 265 25.70 -11.94 -22.28
C ARG A 265 27.05 -12.19 -21.57
N PRO A 266 27.44 -11.41 -20.55
CA PRO A 266 28.28 -11.94 -19.49
C PRO A 266 27.54 -13.15 -18.92
N ARG A 267 28.01 -14.36 -19.24
CA ARG A 267 27.51 -15.54 -18.54
C ARG A 267 28.07 -15.43 -17.13
N HIS A 268 27.20 -15.40 -16.13
CA HIS A 268 27.59 -15.92 -14.83
C HIS A 268 28.10 -17.33 -15.10
N ARG A 269 29.41 -17.57 -14.94
CA ARG A 269 29.89 -18.94 -14.78
C ARG A 269 29.21 -19.43 -13.51
N SER A 270 28.23 -20.31 -13.64
CA SER A 270 27.96 -21.25 -12.56
C SER A 270 29.29 -21.91 -12.21
N PRO A 271 29.60 -22.16 -10.93
CA PRO A 271 30.76 -22.96 -10.56
C PRO A 271 30.74 -24.22 -11.43
N ALA A 272 31.87 -24.52 -12.07
CA ALA A 272 32.00 -25.72 -12.86
C ALA A 272 31.54 -26.90 -11.99
N LYS A 273 30.57 -27.68 -12.48
CA LYS A 273 30.27 -28.98 -11.88
C LYS A 273 31.61 -29.72 -11.79
N ALA A 274 31.94 -30.22 -10.60
CA ALA A 274 33.12 -31.05 -10.40
C ALA A 274 33.10 -32.20 -11.44
N PRO A 275 34.26 -32.64 -11.95
CA PRO A 275 34.32 -33.82 -12.81
C PRO A 275 33.72 -35.00 -12.04
N ASP A 276 32.75 -35.68 -12.65
CA ASP A 276 32.28 -36.98 -12.16
C ASP A 276 33.42 -37.99 -12.38
N ASP A 277 34.20 -38.24 -11.33
CA ASP A 277 35.13 -39.36 -11.27
C ASP A 277 34.33 -40.67 -11.15
N ASN A 278 33.85 -41.18 -12.27
CA ASN A 278 33.41 -42.57 -12.41
C ASN A 278 34.04 -43.15 -13.67
N ILE A 279 35.33 -43.49 -13.53
CA ILE A 279 36.01 -44.46 -14.38
C ILE A 279 35.99 -45.78 -13.59
N GLU A 280 35.00 -46.61 -13.87
CA GLU A 280 35.06 -48.07 -13.65
C GLU A 280 34.73 -48.69 -15.01
N ASP A 281 35.78 -49.05 -15.74
CA ASP A 281 36.34 -50.40 -15.82
C ASP A 281 35.63 -51.21 -16.92
N LYS A 282 36.32 -51.32 -18.06
CA LYS A 282 35.92 -52.13 -19.20
C LYS A 282 36.54 -53.51 -19.00
N THR A 283 35.78 -54.44 -18.43
CA THR A 283 36.07 -55.86 -18.59
C THR A 283 35.28 -56.44 -19.76
N GLU A 284 36.05 -57.11 -20.61
CA GLU A 284 35.74 -57.77 -21.86
C GLU A 284 34.56 -58.75 -21.77
N THR A 285 33.78 -58.87 -22.85
CA THR A 285 32.90 -60.02 -23.06
C THR A 285 32.96 -60.43 -24.53
N GLY A 286 33.47 -61.64 -24.76
CA GLY A 286 33.60 -62.30 -26.05
C GLY A 286 32.25 -62.76 -26.64
N PRO A 287 32.28 -63.43 -27.81
CA PRO A 287 31.16 -63.50 -28.75
C PRO A 287 30.08 -64.51 -28.36
N SER A 288 28.83 -64.12 -28.60
CA SER A 288 27.60 -64.89 -28.33
C SER A 288 27.39 -66.03 -29.35
N GLU A 289 27.52 -67.28 -28.91
CA GLU A 289 26.97 -68.45 -29.59
C GLU A 289 25.46 -68.56 -29.33
N LYS A 290 24.68 -68.85 -30.37
CA LYS A 290 23.25 -69.17 -30.30
C LYS A 290 23.07 -70.67 -30.08
N PRO A 291 22.05 -71.09 -29.30
CA PRO A 291 21.43 -72.40 -29.49
C PRO A 291 20.00 -72.31 -30.01
N ASP A 292 19.67 -73.23 -30.91
CA ASP A 292 18.39 -73.42 -31.62
C ASP A 292 17.23 -73.91 -30.73
N PRO A 293 15.96 -73.74 -31.18
CA PRO A 293 14.76 -74.01 -30.39
C PRO A 293 14.40 -75.51 -30.30
N PRO A 294 13.74 -75.96 -29.22
CA PRO A 294 13.29 -77.34 -29.10
C PRO A 294 11.97 -77.60 -29.86
N THR A 295 11.93 -78.81 -30.40
CA THR A 295 10.88 -79.56 -31.13
C THR A 295 9.45 -79.44 -30.64
#